data_AF-A0A1L8EE99-F1
#
_entry.id   AF-A0A1L8EE99-F1
#
_cell.length_a   1.000
_cell.length_b   1.000
_cell.length_c   1.000
_cell.angle_alpha   90.00
_cell.angle_beta   90.00
_cell.angle_gamma   90.00
#
_symmetry.space_group_name_H-M   'P 1'
#
loop_
_entity.id
_entity.type
_entity.pdbx_description
1 polymer ?
#
loop_
_entity_poly.entity_id
_entity_poly.type
_entity_poly.pdbx_seq_one_letter_code
_entity_poly.pdbx_strand_id
1 'polypeptide(L)'
;MENKTERITVDKEELRKRLTPMQYQVTQEAATERPFTGCYNKHYEKGIYQCIVCHQDLFSSDTKYDSGCGWPAFNDVLDKGKITLHRDASIPGMVRTEVRCSKCSAHMGHVFDDGPAPKYLRYCINSASIDFVPFRPPAANASSSASSSATTKPPASNSNSIINNSTSTTNATNTNQAGSTLKSNASNPSRQPSKK
;
A
#
# COMPACT_ATOMS: atom_id res chain seq x y z
N MET A 1 -10.55 -32.72 -4.04
CA MET A 1 -9.57 -32.22 -5.01
C MET A 1 -8.86 -31.06 -4.35
N GLU A 2 -7.65 -31.28 -3.82
CA GLU A 2 -6.84 -30.22 -3.22
C GLU A 2 -6.38 -29.27 -4.34
N ASN A 3 -6.89 -28.05 -4.30
CA ASN A 3 -6.51 -27.00 -5.23
C ASN A 3 -5.11 -26.50 -4.81
N LYS A 4 -4.07 -27.23 -5.20
CA LYS A 4 -2.68 -26.89 -4.89
C LYS A 4 -2.30 -25.66 -5.72
N THR A 5 -2.37 -24.48 -5.11
CA THR A 5 -1.90 -23.25 -5.73
C THR A 5 -0.43 -23.41 -6.11
N GLU A 6 -0.11 -23.27 -7.40
CA GLU A 6 1.27 -23.30 -7.88
C GLU A 6 2.05 -22.12 -7.28
N ARG A 7 3.17 -22.45 -6.64
CA ARG A 7 4.04 -21.46 -6.01
C ARG A 7 4.91 -20.81 -7.06
N ILE A 8 4.98 -19.49 -7.06
CA ILE A 8 5.83 -18.72 -7.97
C ILE A 8 7.15 -18.35 -7.29
N THR A 9 8.22 -18.32 -8.08
CA THR A 9 9.50 -17.74 -7.68
C THR A 9 9.45 -16.24 -7.93
N VAL A 10 9.84 -15.44 -6.92
CA VAL A 10 9.90 -13.98 -7.02
C VAL A 10 11.35 -13.52 -7.12
N ASP A 11 11.61 -12.55 -8.00
CA ASP A 11 12.93 -11.91 -8.13
C ASP A 11 13.04 -10.74 -7.15
N LYS A 12 13.98 -10.83 -6.21
CA LYS A 12 14.19 -9.81 -5.16
C LYS A 12 14.62 -8.46 -5.74
N GLU A 13 15.35 -8.43 -6.85
CA GLU A 13 15.81 -7.18 -7.46
C GLU A 13 14.67 -6.45 -8.18
N GLU A 14 13.75 -7.18 -8.79
CA GLU A 14 12.50 -6.63 -9.32
C GLU A 14 11.66 -6.04 -8.19
N LEU A 15 11.48 -6.78 -7.10
CA LEU A 15 10.71 -6.32 -5.95
C LEU A 15 11.28 -5.05 -5.31
N ARG A 16 12.62 -4.90 -5.23
CA ARG A 16 13.24 -3.67 -4.72
C ARG A 16 12.97 -2.45 -5.58
N LYS A 17 12.75 -2.62 -6.89
CA LYS A 17 12.43 -1.52 -7.82
C LYS A 17 10.95 -1.16 -7.77
N ARG A 18 10.07 -2.14 -7.59
CA ARG A 18 8.61 -1.96 -7.63
C ARG A 18 7.99 -1.60 -6.28
N LEU A 19 8.48 -2.19 -5.19
CA LEU A 19 7.92 -2.00 -3.85
C LEU A 19 8.58 -0.81 -3.15
N THR A 20 7.81 -0.13 -2.32
CA THR A 20 8.38 0.82 -1.34
C THR A 20 9.26 0.07 -0.33
N PRO A 21 10.20 0.78 0.35
CA PRO A 21 11.04 0.15 1.37
C PRO A 21 10.25 -0.60 2.46
N MET A 22 9.15 -0.03 2.95
CA MET A 22 8.30 -0.67 3.96
C MET A 22 7.61 -1.93 3.41
N GLN A 23 7.06 -1.87 2.20
CA GLN A 23 6.43 -3.03 1.57
C GLN A 23 7.44 -4.16 1.34
N TYR A 24 8.67 -3.84 0.94
CA TYR A 24 9.73 -4.82 0.79
C TYR A 24 10.10 -5.45 2.13
N GLN A 25 10.38 -4.64 3.16
CA GLN A 25 10.74 -5.10 4.50
C GLN A 25 9.65 -6.00 5.09
N VAL A 26 8.39 -5.59 4.99
CA VAL A 26 7.26 -6.40 5.47
C VAL A 26 7.16 -7.70 4.71
N THR A 27 7.09 -7.66 3.37
CA THR A 27 6.76 -8.85 2.58
C THR A 27 7.92 -9.85 2.45
N GLN A 28 9.17 -9.37 2.40
CA GLN A 28 10.35 -10.20 2.13
C GLN A 28 11.19 -10.48 3.39
N GLU A 29 11.17 -9.57 4.37
CA GLU A 29 12.02 -9.63 5.57
C GLU A 29 11.19 -9.83 6.86
N ALA A 30 9.88 -10.07 6.72
CA ALA A 30 8.95 -10.28 7.83
C ALA A 30 8.96 -9.15 8.88
N ALA A 31 9.22 -7.92 8.44
CA ALA A 31 9.05 -6.74 9.28
C ALA A 31 7.57 -6.50 9.59
N THR A 32 7.31 -5.63 10.57
CA THR A 32 5.95 -5.22 10.94
C THR A 32 5.86 -3.70 10.89
N GLU A 33 4.85 -3.17 10.20
CA GLU A 33 4.59 -1.72 10.15
C GLU A 33 4.18 -1.20 11.53
N ARG A 34 4.41 0.08 11.82
CA ARG A 34 4.01 0.65 13.11
C ARG A 34 2.48 0.66 13.24
N PRO A 35 1.92 0.39 14.43
CA PRO A 35 0.47 0.43 14.62
C PRO A 35 -0.08 1.81 14.27
N PHE A 36 -1.29 1.82 13.72
CA PHE A 36 -2.07 3.00 13.30
C PHE A 36 -1.49 3.80 12.12
N THR A 37 -0.39 3.36 11.51
CA THR A 37 0.26 4.09 10.39
C THR A 37 -0.12 3.60 9.00
N GLY A 38 -0.57 2.35 8.89
CA GLY A 38 -0.89 1.74 7.59
C GLY A 38 -2.16 2.32 6.96
N CYS A 39 -2.13 2.51 5.64
CA CYS A 39 -3.23 3.10 4.87
C CYS A 39 -4.55 2.32 4.97
N TYR A 40 -4.49 1.00 5.21
CA TYR A 40 -5.68 0.16 5.27
C TYR A 40 -6.20 -0.10 6.69
N ASN A 41 -5.56 0.45 7.73
CA ASN A 41 -6.02 0.31 9.11
C ASN A 41 -7.49 0.74 9.27
N LYS A 42 -7.81 1.99 8.93
CA LYS A 42 -9.17 2.56 8.98
C LYS A 42 -9.84 2.68 7.61
N HIS A 43 -9.55 1.73 6.71
CA HIS A 43 -10.17 1.65 5.39
C HIS A 43 -11.30 0.61 5.40
N TYR A 44 -12.50 0.96 4.91
CA TYR A 44 -13.69 0.11 4.96
C TYR A 44 -14.52 0.13 3.66
N GLU A 45 -13.94 0.62 2.56
CA GLU A 45 -14.60 0.56 1.25
C GLU A 45 -14.83 -0.89 0.81
N LYS A 46 -15.89 -1.11 0.03
CA LYS A 46 -16.24 -2.44 -0.48
C LYS A 46 -15.28 -2.86 -1.59
N GLY A 47 -14.68 -4.03 -1.45
CA GLY A 47 -13.69 -4.54 -2.40
C GLY A 47 -12.86 -5.70 -1.85
N ILE A 48 -11.76 -5.99 -2.54
CA ILE A 48 -10.87 -7.11 -2.27
C ILE A 48 -9.48 -6.59 -1.91
N TYR A 49 -8.85 -7.21 -0.91
CA TYR A 49 -7.46 -6.98 -0.58
C TYR A 49 -6.61 -8.10 -1.18
N GLN A 50 -5.72 -7.74 -2.09
CA GLN A 50 -4.85 -8.65 -2.81
C GLN A 50 -3.41 -8.57 -2.29
N CYS A 51 -2.63 -9.62 -2.49
CA CYS A 51 -1.20 -9.61 -2.20
C CYS A 51 -0.49 -8.54 -3.03
N ILE A 52 0.26 -7.63 -2.42
CA ILE A 52 0.97 -6.58 -3.18
C ILE A 52 2.10 -7.14 -4.06
N VAL A 53 2.59 -8.35 -3.75
CA VAL A 53 3.70 -8.98 -4.48
C VAL A 53 3.21 -9.68 -5.76
N CYS A 54 2.13 -10.46 -5.65
CA CYS A 54 1.67 -11.36 -6.73
C CYS A 54 0.21 -11.18 -7.16
N HIS A 55 -0.48 -10.19 -6.60
CA HIS A 55 -1.86 -9.83 -6.90
C HIS A 55 -2.88 -10.95 -6.71
N GLN A 56 -2.58 -11.92 -5.85
CA GLN A 56 -3.57 -12.92 -5.42
C GLN A 56 -4.57 -12.29 -4.46
N ASP A 57 -5.87 -12.43 -4.73
CA ASP A 57 -6.94 -12.02 -3.83
C ASP A 57 -6.89 -12.80 -2.51
N LEU A 58 -6.85 -12.11 -1.37
CA LEU A 58 -6.64 -12.77 -0.07
C LEU A 58 -7.76 -12.52 0.93
N PHE A 59 -8.25 -11.28 1.02
CA PHE A 59 -9.28 -10.91 1.98
C PHE A 59 -10.42 -10.12 1.34
N SER A 60 -11.63 -10.29 1.85
CA SER A 60 -12.78 -9.46 1.48
C SER A 60 -12.97 -8.32 2.47
N SER A 61 -13.36 -7.14 1.99
CA SER A 61 -13.86 -6.06 2.84
C SER A 61 -15.01 -6.48 3.77
N ASP A 62 -15.79 -7.50 3.41
CA ASP A 62 -16.92 -7.99 4.23
C ASP A 62 -16.47 -8.68 5.52
N THR A 63 -15.24 -9.19 5.51
CA THR A 63 -14.61 -9.85 6.66
C THR A 63 -13.75 -8.88 7.47
N LYS A 64 -13.54 -7.66 6.97
CA LYS A 64 -12.75 -6.63 7.64
C LYS A 64 -13.54 -6.01 8.77
N TYR A 65 -12.90 -5.78 9.91
CA TYR A 65 -13.53 -5.14 11.07
C TYR A 65 -12.54 -4.28 11.86
N ASP A 66 -13.05 -3.44 12.76
CA ASP A 66 -12.22 -2.65 13.66
C ASP A 66 -11.87 -3.47 14.92
N SER A 67 -10.63 -3.93 14.99
CA SER A 67 -10.12 -4.63 16.18
C SER A 67 -9.49 -3.70 17.22
N GLY A 68 -9.29 -2.42 16.89
CA GLY A 68 -8.54 -1.48 17.73
C GLY A 68 -7.03 -1.74 17.82
N CYS A 69 -6.50 -2.79 17.18
CA CYS A 69 -5.08 -3.17 17.33
C CYS A 69 -4.10 -2.28 16.56
N GLY A 70 -4.58 -1.46 15.62
CA GLY A 70 -3.76 -0.54 14.82
C GLY A 70 -3.32 -1.08 13.45
N TRP A 71 -3.72 -2.29 13.10
CA TRP A 71 -3.52 -2.88 11.77
C TRP A 71 -4.86 -3.31 11.16
N PRO A 72 -4.97 -3.40 9.82
CA PRO A 72 -6.15 -4.00 9.21
C PRO A 72 -6.37 -5.42 9.74
N ALA A 73 -7.59 -5.65 10.23
CA ALA A 73 -8.00 -6.92 10.82
C ALA A 73 -9.15 -7.53 10.03
N PHE A 74 -9.04 -8.83 9.76
CA PHE A 74 -10.07 -9.61 9.09
C PHE A 74 -10.44 -10.81 9.96
N ASN A 75 -11.72 -11.21 9.96
CA ASN A 75 -12.16 -12.38 10.70
C ASN A 75 -12.10 -13.69 9.89
N ASP A 76 -11.75 -13.60 8.60
CA ASP A 76 -11.63 -14.72 7.68
C ASP A 76 -10.77 -14.38 6.46
N VAL A 77 -10.36 -15.40 5.72
CA VAL A 77 -9.73 -15.28 4.39
C VAL A 77 -10.74 -15.64 3.30
N LEU A 78 -10.51 -15.17 2.07
CA LEU A 78 -11.36 -15.57 0.93
C LEU A 78 -11.35 -17.09 0.70
N ASP A 79 -10.18 -17.72 0.86
CA ASP A 79 -10.00 -19.16 0.71
C ASP A 79 -8.77 -19.60 1.53
N LYS A 80 -8.88 -20.69 2.28
CA LYS A 80 -7.81 -21.21 3.14
C LYS A 80 -6.57 -21.65 2.35
N GLY A 81 -6.71 -22.10 1.10
CA GLY A 81 -5.61 -22.45 0.20
C GLY A 81 -4.84 -21.24 -0.33
N LYS A 82 -5.35 -20.02 -0.14
CA LYS A 82 -4.68 -18.80 -0.58
C LYS A 82 -3.63 -18.26 0.41
N ILE A 83 -3.61 -18.81 1.63
CA ILE A 83 -2.61 -18.49 2.65
C ILE A 83 -1.91 -19.76 3.13
N THR A 84 -0.80 -19.57 3.82
CA THR A 84 -0.13 -20.61 4.60
C THR A 84 0.13 -20.09 6.00
N LEU A 85 0.01 -20.98 6.99
CA LEU A 85 0.19 -20.65 8.40
C LEU A 85 1.48 -21.28 8.91
N HIS A 86 2.33 -20.50 9.56
CA HIS A 86 3.64 -20.93 10.04
C HIS A 86 3.81 -20.59 11.51
N ARG A 87 4.43 -21.48 12.27
CA ARG A 87 4.77 -21.20 13.67
C ARG A 87 5.87 -20.13 13.72
N ASP A 88 5.61 -19.02 14.40
CA ASP A 88 6.55 -17.93 14.63
C ASP A 88 6.91 -17.86 16.12
N ALA A 89 8.21 -18.05 16.42
CA ALA A 89 8.78 -17.93 17.76
C ALA A 89 9.95 -16.93 17.77
N SER A 90 9.91 -15.92 16.90
CA SER A 90 10.91 -14.85 16.79
C SER A 90 11.00 -13.97 18.04
N ILE A 91 9.92 -13.87 18.82
CA ILE A 91 9.88 -13.12 20.08
C ILE A 91 10.03 -14.09 21.25
N PRO A 92 11.06 -13.94 22.11
CA PRO A 92 11.23 -14.80 23.28
C PRO A 92 10.00 -14.83 24.18
N GLY A 93 9.52 -16.03 24.50
CA GLY A 93 8.35 -16.22 25.37
C GLY A 93 6.98 -16.06 24.70
N MET A 94 6.92 -15.80 23.39
CA MET A 94 5.64 -15.69 22.66
C MET A 94 5.68 -16.50 21.37
N VAL A 95 4.72 -17.42 21.23
CA VAL A 95 4.49 -18.18 19.99
C VAL A 95 3.28 -17.61 19.29
N ARG A 96 3.45 -17.23 18.02
CA ARG A 96 2.39 -16.72 17.16
C ARG A 96 2.25 -17.60 15.92
N THR A 97 1.18 -17.38 15.16
CA THR A 97 0.98 -18.04 13.87
C THR A 97 1.12 -16.99 12.77
N GLU A 98 2.23 -17.04 12.03
CA GLU A 98 2.50 -16.18 10.88
C GLU A 98 1.58 -16.55 9.71
N VAL A 99 1.08 -15.53 9.02
CA VAL A 99 0.30 -15.63 7.80
C VAL A 99 1.17 -15.22 6.61
N ARG A 100 1.29 -16.12 5.63
CA ARG A 100 1.99 -15.87 4.36
C ARG A 100 1.07 -16.14 3.18
N CYS A 101 1.26 -15.40 2.08
CA CYS A 101 0.60 -15.72 0.81
C CYS A 101 1.03 -17.10 0.30
N SER A 102 0.10 -17.97 -0.08
CA SER A 102 0.44 -19.34 -0.53
C SER A 102 1.19 -19.35 -1.86
N LYS A 103 0.93 -18.39 -2.75
CA LYS A 103 1.51 -18.33 -4.09
C LYS A 103 2.94 -17.79 -4.12
N CYS A 104 3.23 -16.70 -3.41
CA CYS A 104 4.57 -16.08 -3.45
C CYS A 104 5.34 -16.12 -2.12
N SER A 105 4.75 -16.65 -1.05
CA SER A 105 5.35 -16.73 0.30
C SER A 105 5.62 -15.40 1.00
N ALA A 106 5.10 -14.29 0.46
CA ALA A 106 5.21 -12.98 1.09
C ALA A 106 4.62 -13.01 2.50
N HIS A 107 5.37 -12.47 3.47
CA HIS A 107 4.88 -12.24 4.82
C HIS A 107 3.77 -11.19 4.81
N MET A 108 2.72 -11.46 5.58
CA MET A 108 1.56 -10.58 5.68
C MET A 108 1.34 -10.07 7.09
N GLY A 109 1.48 -10.94 8.09
CA GLY A 109 1.23 -10.63 9.48
C GLY A 109 0.99 -11.91 10.26
N HIS A 110 0.03 -11.89 11.19
CA HIS A 110 -0.25 -13.01 12.09
C HIS A 110 -1.75 -13.23 12.25
N VAL A 111 -2.12 -14.45 12.62
CA VAL A 111 -3.49 -14.80 13.03
C VAL A 111 -3.52 -15.14 14.51
N PHE A 112 -4.56 -14.65 15.18
CA PHE A 112 -4.84 -14.85 16.61
C PHE A 112 -6.25 -15.44 16.79
N ASP A 113 -6.50 -16.05 17.94
CA ASP A 113 -7.75 -16.72 18.33
C ASP A 113 -8.67 -15.82 19.19
N ASP A 114 -8.47 -14.51 19.12
CA ASP A 114 -9.21 -13.46 19.85
C ASP A 114 -10.13 -12.64 18.92
N GLY A 115 -10.52 -13.21 17.78
CA GLY A 115 -11.42 -12.56 16.82
C GLY A 115 -12.89 -12.59 17.24
N PRO A 116 -13.78 -11.93 16.47
CA PRO A 116 -15.22 -11.99 16.71
C PRO A 116 -15.79 -13.37 16.36
N ALA A 117 -16.92 -13.70 16.98
CA ALA A 117 -17.73 -14.85 16.60
C ALA A 117 -18.16 -14.77 15.11
N PRO A 118 -18.40 -15.90 14.44
CA PRO A 118 -18.37 -17.28 14.96
C PRO A 118 -17.00 -17.97 14.84
N LYS A 119 -16.04 -17.36 14.13
CA LYS A 119 -14.75 -18.01 13.83
C LYS A 119 -13.71 -17.81 14.91
N TYR A 120 -13.83 -16.72 15.67
CA TYR A 120 -12.86 -16.32 16.69
C TYR A 120 -11.45 -16.13 16.15
N LEU A 121 -11.29 -15.93 14.83
CA LEU A 121 -10.00 -15.67 14.21
C LEU A 121 -9.84 -14.19 13.95
N ARG A 122 -8.66 -13.65 14.24
CA ARG A 122 -8.24 -12.30 13.88
C ARG A 122 -6.98 -12.36 13.04
N TYR A 123 -7.13 -12.21 11.73
CA TYR A 123 -6.04 -12.00 10.80
C TYR A 123 -5.58 -10.55 10.90
N CYS A 124 -4.50 -10.32 11.64
CA CYS A 124 -3.87 -9.02 11.86
C CYS A 124 -2.77 -8.84 10.80
N ILE A 125 -3.06 -8.03 9.78
CA ILE A 125 -2.27 -7.96 8.56
C ILE A 125 -1.58 -6.61 8.44
N ASN A 126 -0.36 -6.55 7.91
CA ASN A 126 0.29 -5.30 7.58
C ASN A 126 -0.34 -4.72 6.30
N SER A 127 -0.74 -3.46 6.33
CA SER A 127 -1.22 -2.72 5.15
C SER A 127 -0.19 -2.76 4.02
N ALA A 128 1.11 -2.66 4.36
CA ALA A 128 2.21 -2.75 3.42
C ALA A 128 2.37 -4.12 2.72
N SER A 129 1.59 -5.14 3.09
CA SER A 129 1.61 -6.46 2.43
C SER A 129 0.45 -6.67 1.43
N ILE A 130 -0.50 -5.75 1.41
CA ILE A 130 -1.74 -5.86 0.62
C ILE A 130 -1.97 -4.60 -0.20
N ASP A 131 -2.76 -4.76 -1.24
CA ASP A 131 -3.28 -3.69 -2.10
C ASP A 131 -4.79 -3.86 -2.23
N PHE A 132 -5.52 -2.79 -2.54
CA PHE A 132 -6.99 -2.79 -2.55
C PHE A 132 -7.57 -2.61 -3.94
N VAL A 133 -8.51 -3.50 -4.30
CA VAL A 133 -9.28 -3.44 -5.53
C VAL A 133 -10.74 -3.13 -5.18
N PRO A 134 -11.26 -1.93 -5.51
CA PRO A 134 -12.63 -1.56 -5.19
C PRO A 134 -13.62 -2.45 -5.95
N PHE A 135 -14.70 -2.83 -5.27
CA PHE A 135 -15.82 -3.52 -5.91
C PHE A 135 -16.48 -2.57 -6.90
N ARG A 136 -16.49 -2.94 -8.18
CA ARG A 136 -17.26 -2.25 -9.21
C ARG A 136 -18.49 -3.10 -9.53
N PRO A 137 -19.71 -2.66 -9.15
CA PRO A 137 -20.91 -3.31 -9.64
C PRO A 137 -20.92 -3.26 -11.18
N PRO A 138 -21.37 -4.31 -11.87
CA PRO A 138 -21.59 -4.22 -13.31
C PRO A 138 -22.52 -3.03 -13.58
N ALA A 139 -22.08 -2.13 -14.47
CA ALA A 139 -22.83 -0.93 -14.81
C ALA A 139 -24.25 -1.34 -15.21
N ALA A 140 -25.25 -0.89 -14.46
CA ALA A 140 -26.64 -1.09 -14.82
C ALA A 140 -26.88 -0.40 -16.18
N ASN A 141 -26.99 -1.19 -17.25
CA ASN A 141 -27.43 -0.83 -18.59
C ASN A 141 -27.13 0.61 -19.05
N ALA A 142 -25.88 0.89 -19.41
CA ALA A 142 -25.57 2.01 -20.31
C ALA A 142 -25.75 1.54 -21.77
N SER A 143 -27.00 1.48 -22.23
CA SER A 143 -27.33 1.40 -23.66
C SER A 143 -27.73 2.79 -24.17
N SER A 144 -26.81 3.45 -24.88
CA SER A 144 -27.12 4.27 -26.07
C SER A 144 -25.83 4.83 -26.68
N SER A 145 -25.35 4.13 -27.71
CA SER A 145 -24.90 4.66 -29.00
C SER A 145 -24.41 6.11 -29.08
N ALA A 146 -23.15 6.30 -29.48
CA ALA A 146 -22.83 6.75 -30.84
C ALA A 146 -21.32 6.72 -31.07
N SER A 147 -20.89 5.88 -32.00
CA SER A 147 -19.61 6.00 -32.67
C SER A 147 -19.86 6.53 -34.08
N SER A 148 -18.97 7.43 -34.52
CA SER A 148 -18.63 7.73 -35.92
C SER A 148 -19.47 8.79 -36.68
N SER A 149 -18.87 9.94 -37.02
CA SER A 149 -18.34 10.23 -38.38
C SER A 149 -18.31 11.73 -38.75
N ALA A 150 -17.21 12.13 -39.41
CA ALA A 150 -17.10 13.06 -40.54
C ALA A 150 -17.29 14.60 -40.38
N THR A 151 -16.14 15.30 -40.49
CA THR A 151 -15.79 16.33 -41.50
C THR A 151 -16.86 17.31 -42.01
N THR A 152 -16.64 18.63 -41.82
CA THR A 152 -16.54 19.67 -42.89
C THR A 152 -16.30 21.08 -42.32
N LYS A 153 -15.59 21.92 -43.09
CA LYS A 153 -15.22 23.36 -42.89
C LYS A 153 -15.62 24.10 -44.18
N PRO A 154 -15.51 25.45 -44.33
CA PRO A 154 -16.18 26.66 -43.75
C PRO A 154 -17.05 27.40 -44.82
N PRO A 155 -17.46 28.68 -44.65
CA PRO A 155 -16.61 29.83 -45.04
C PRO A 155 -16.65 31.06 -44.10
N ALA A 156 -15.76 32.03 -44.39
CA ALA A 156 -15.38 33.20 -43.61
C ALA A 156 -16.22 34.48 -43.89
N SER A 157 -16.17 35.48 -42.99
CA SER A 157 -15.95 36.91 -43.35
C SER A 157 -15.86 37.87 -42.15
N ASN A 158 -14.75 38.62 -42.12
CA ASN A 158 -14.43 39.96 -41.58
C ASN A 158 -15.47 40.82 -40.81
N SER A 159 -14.96 41.54 -39.80
CA SER A 159 -14.90 43.03 -39.77
C SER A 159 -13.93 43.57 -38.71
N ASN A 160 -13.26 44.67 -39.08
CA ASN A 160 -12.11 45.32 -38.44
C ASN A 160 -12.43 46.23 -37.22
N SER A 161 -11.32 46.66 -36.58
CA SER A 161 -11.06 48.00 -35.99
C SER A 161 -11.44 48.18 -34.50
N ILE A 162 -10.71 48.91 -33.63
CA ILE A 162 -9.56 49.81 -33.78
C ILE A 162 -8.97 50.14 -32.36
N ILE A 163 -7.63 50.25 -32.26
CA ILE A 163 -6.76 51.12 -31.42
C ILE A 163 -7.03 51.37 -29.90
N ASN A 164 -6.03 51.12 -29.03
CA ASN A 164 -5.05 52.12 -28.48
C ASN A 164 -4.42 51.71 -27.13
N ASN A 165 -3.08 51.82 -27.07
CA ASN A 165 -2.17 52.41 -26.05
C ASN A 165 -2.52 52.32 -24.54
N SER A 166 -1.61 52.24 -23.57
CA SER A 166 -0.14 52.27 -23.46
C SER A 166 0.17 52.25 -21.96
N THR A 167 1.42 51.91 -21.60
CA THR A 167 2.15 52.32 -20.36
C THR A 167 1.58 51.86 -19.01
N SER A 168 2.34 51.55 -17.96
CA SER A 168 3.76 51.33 -17.67
C SER A 168 3.82 50.89 -16.19
N THR A 169 4.99 50.41 -15.77
CA THR A 169 5.60 50.63 -14.44
C THR A 169 5.35 49.60 -13.32
N THR A 170 6.47 48.96 -12.93
CA THR A 170 6.91 48.60 -11.55
C THR A 170 6.16 47.48 -10.82
N ASN A 171 6.78 46.58 -10.03
CA ASN A 171 8.00 46.72 -9.23
C ASN A 171 8.63 45.35 -8.90
N ALA A 172 9.91 45.39 -8.58
CA ALA A 172 10.79 44.31 -8.14
C ALA A 172 10.52 43.82 -6.70
N THR A 173 10.90 42.56 -6.40
CA THR A 173 11.58 42.01 -5.18
C THR A 173 11.33 40.49 -5.16
N ASN A 174 12.19 39.57 -4.69
CA ASN A 174 13.43 39.66 -3.95
C ASN A 174 14.18 38.32 -4.14
N THR A 175 15.46 38.37 -4.51
CA THR A 175 16.41 37.27 -4.35
C THR A 175 17.04 37.37 -2.97
N ASN A 176 17.07 36.29 -2.19
CA ASN A 176 18.00 36.17 -1.07
C ASN A 176 18.73 34.83 -1.13
N GLN A 177 20.04 34.97 -1.28
CA GLN A 177 21.09 33.98 -1.15
C GLN A 177 21.64 33.98 0.29
N ALA A 178 22.40 32.92 0.57
CA ALA A 178 23.52 32.83 1.52
C ALA A 178 23.22 32.27 2.92
N GLY A 179 24.00 31.24 3.26
CA GLY A 179 24.06 30.67 4.60
C GLY A 179 24.84 29.35 4.71
N SER A 180 25.98 29.20 4.03
CA SER A 180 26.95 28.13 4.34
C SER A 180 27.86 28.59 5.48
N THR A 181 28.02 27.80 6.56
CA THR A 181 29.28 27.74 7.33
C THR A 181 29.36 26.43 8.09
N LEU A 182 30.48 25.75 7.86
CA LEU A 182 30.95 24.54 8.52
C LEU A 182 31.19 24.75 10.02
N LYS A 183 30.92 23.72 10.83
CA LYS A 183 31.67 23.48 12.07
C LYS A 183 32.13 22.03 12.15
N SER A 184 33.44 21.92 12.33
CA SER A 184 34.29 20.74 12.42
C SER A 184 34.26 20.08 13.80
N ASN A 185 34.54 18.77 13.78
CA ASN A 185 35.15 17.88 14.78
C ASN A 185 35.66 18.47 16.12
N ALA A 186 35.41 17.75 17.23
CA ALA A 186 36.45 16.97 17.94
C ALA A 186 35.95 16.32 19.26
N SER A 187 36.23 15.02 19.40
CA SER A 187 36.76 14.33 20.61
C SER A 187 35.94 14.21 21.91
N ASN A 188 35.58 12.97 22.29
CA ASN A 188 36.06 12.30 23.54
C ASN A 188 35.61 10.81 23.62
N PRO A 189 36.17 9.94 24.48
CA PRO A 189 36.68 8.63 24.07
C PRO A 189 35.94 7.44 24.72
N SER A 190 36.25 6.28 24.14
CA SER A 190 36.28 4.94 24.71
C SER A 190 36.06 4.77 26.23
N ARG A 191 35.05 3.95 26.58
CA ARG A 191 35.07 3.15 27.83
C ARG A 191 34.35 1.80 27.63
N GLN A 192 35.13 0.74 27.78
CA GLN A 192 34.79 -0.69 27.82
C GLN A 192 35.81 -1.32 28.82
N PRO A 193 35.58 -2.51 29.36
CA PRO A 193 34.76 -2.80 30.55
C PRO A 193 35.62 -3.26 31.76
N SER A 194 35.01 -3.43 32.93
CA SER A 194 35.66 -4.09 34.08
C SER A 194 34.76 -5.17 34.65
N LYS A 195 35.24 -6.41 34.56
CA LYS A 195 34.75 -7.58 35.28
C LYS A 195 34.93 -7.40 36.78
N LYS A 196 33.93 -7.79 37.56
CA LYS A 196 34.08 -8.60 38.77
C LYS A 196 32.76 -9.28 39.09
#